data_AF-A0A1C3F0Q0-F1
#
_entry.id   AF-A0A1C3F0Q0-F1
#
_cell.length_a   1.000
_cell.length_b   1.000
_cell.length_c   1.000
_cell.angle_alpha   90.00
_cell.angle_beta   90.00
_cell.angle_gamma   90.00
#
_symmetry.space_group_name_H-M   'P 1'
#
loop_
_entity.id
_entity.type
_entity.pdbx_description
1 polymer ?
#
loop_
_entity_poly.entity_id
_entity_poly.type
_entity_poly.pdbx_seq_one_letter_code
_entity_poly.pdbx_strand_id
1 'polypeptide(L)'
;MGEKSTANLEETAKLAPDLIVFMTTTGVNNNPEQIADSITNQTKRPVIVMESAFADTAKVYRLMGDILGVQERAETLASYCEKKMKGISDVVAKIPQDKLVSVYYAEGPSGLSTDPSGSDHTEVLDFVKGKNVANVQAKGGQGMTNVSMEQVLSWNPDVVLISSNSGGVKAYDAILKDTSWGKVNAIKNKKVYLTPLLPFGWYDRPPNIMRALGIEWLGSELYPDYVKVDMKQETKEFFSLFFNQKLTDEQVIELLQRSV
;
A
#
# COMPACT_ATOMS: atom_id res chain seq x y z
N MET A 1 6.25 -10.49 11.62
CA MET A 1 5.01 -10.89 10.91
C MET A 1 3.89 -10.78 11.92
N GLY A 2 2.94 -9.88 11.71
CA GLY A 2 1.81 -9.76 12.62
C GLY A 2 0.98 -11.03 12.52
N GLU A 3 0.81 -11.75 13.62
CA GLU A 3 -0.22 -12.78 13.71
C GLU A 3 -1.58 -12.17 13.36
N LYS A 4 -2.57 -13.01 13.00
CA LYS A 4 -3.97 -12.59 13.02
C LYS A 4 -4.28 -12.08 14.44
N SER A 5 -4.11 -10.78 14.66
CA SER A 5 -4.43 -10.15 15.93
C SER A 5 -5.93 -9.95 15.93
N THR A 6 -6.65 -10.91 16.49
CA THR A 6 -8.04 -10.71 16.85
C THR A 6 -8.07 -9.74 18.00
N ALA A 7 -8.73 -8.59 17.84
CA ALA A 7 -8.87 -7.60 18.89
C ALA A 7 -9.47 -8.25 20.15
N ASN A 8 -8.88 -8.00 21.32
CA ASN A 8 -9.46 -8.46 22.58
C ASN A 8 -10.63 -7.55 22.94
N LEU A 9 -11.84 -7.96 22.59
CA LEU A 9 -13.06 -7.16 22.76
C LEU A 9 -13.41 -6.94 24.24
N GLU A 10 -13.02 -7.84 25.14
CA GLU A 10 -13.23 -7.67 26.58
C GLU A 10 -12.37 -6.52 27.13
N GLU A 11 -11.08 -6.50 26.77
CA GLU A 11 -10.19 -5.40 27.15
C GLU A 11 -10.60 -4.08 26.48
N THR A 12 -11.02 -4.12 25.22
CA THR A 12 -11.57 -2.93 24.54
C THR A 12 -12.81 -2.40 25.26
N ALA A 13 -13.69 -3.28 25.76
CA ALA A 13 -14.87 -2.86 26.52
C ALA A 13 -14.50 -2.16 27.84
N LYS A 14 -13.44 -2.63 28.53
CA LYS A 14 -12.93 -2.04 29.78
C LYS A 14 -12.42 -0.61 29.59
N LEU A 15 -11.91 -0.27 28.41
CA LEU A 15 -11.50 1.10 28.06
C LEU A 15 -12.67 2.08 27.92
N ALA A 16 -13.90 1.56 27.89
CA ALA A 16 -15.12 2.35 27.80
C ALA A 16 -15.18 3.35 26.62
N PRO A 17 -14.81 2.96 25.37
CA PRO A 17 -14.79 3.90 24.25
C PRO A 17 -16.20 4.40 23.90
N ASP A 18 -16.29 5.65 23.43
CA ASP A 18 -17.56 6.22 22.95
C ASP A 18 -17.97 5.67 21.57
N LEU A 19 -16.98 5.25 20.78
CA LEU A 19 -17.16 4.65 19.46
C LEU A 19 -16.01 3.69 19.17
N ILE A 20 -16.32 2.56 18.54
CA ILE A 20 -15.35 1.63 17.97
C ILE A 20 -15.39 1.76 16.44
N VAL A 21 -14.24 2.04 15.84
CA VAL A 21 -14.06 1.98 14.39
C VAL A 21 -13.38 0.65 14.05
N PHE A 22 -14.06 -0.17 13.26
CA PHE A 22 -13.56 -1.46 12.80
C PHE A 22 -13.29 -1.42 11.30
N MET A 23 -12.02 -1.53 10.92
CA MET A 23 -11.60 -1.58 9.52
C MET A 23 -11.63 -3.02 9.01
N THR A 24 -12.30 -3.25 7.89
CA THR A 24 -12.29 -4.53 7.16
C THR A 24 -11.60 -4.38 5.81
N THR A 25 -10.97 -5.46 5.36
CA THR A 25 -10.44 -5.61 4.00
C THR A 25 -11.57 -5.97 3.04
N THR A 26 -11.47 -5.53 1.80
CA THR A 26 -12.52 -5.72 0.79
C THR A 26 -12.62 -7.21 0.43
N GLY A 27 -13.84 -7.73 0.33
CA GLY A 27 -14.09 -9.14 -0.05
C GLY A 27 -13.76 -10.21 1.00
N VAL A 28 -13.23 -9.85 2.17
CA VAL A 28 -12.97 -10.81 3.27
C VAL A 28 -14.21 -11.06 4.13
N ASN A 29 -15.07 -10.05 4.31
CA ASN A 29 -16.28 -10.16 5.11
C ASN A 29 -17.45 -9.43 4.44
N ASN A 30 -18.34 -10.19 3.79
CA ASN A 30 -19.46 -9.64 3.03
C ASN A 30 -20.67 -9.23 3.91
N ASN A 31 -20.49 -9.04 5.22
CA ASN A 31 -21.57 -8.67 6.13
C ASN A 31 -21.11 -7.70 7.23
N PRO A 32 -20.96 -6.39 6.91
CA PRO A 32 -20.55 -5.39 7.88
C PRO A 32 -21.54 -5.22 9.05
N GLU A 33 -22.84 -5.44 8.82
CA GLU A 33 -23.87 -5.37 9.86
C GLU A 33 -23.66 -6.44 10.94
N GLN A 34 -23.43 -7.69 10.53
CA GLN A 34 -23.16 -8.77 11.48
C GLN A 34 -21.89 -8.55 12.30
N ILE A 35 -20.84 -7.95 11.69
CA ILE A 35 -19.62 -7.57 12.41
C ILE A 35 -19.94 -6.48 13.44
N ALA A 36 -20.64 -5.43 13.03
CA ALA A 36 -21.03 -4.34 13.91
C ALA A 36 -21.87 -4.85 15.09
N ASP A 37 -22.88 -5.69 14.82
CA ASP A 37 -23.74 -6.29 15.84
C ASP A 37 -22.95 -7.18 16.81
N SER A 38 -22.03 -8.01 16.29
CA SER A 38 -21.20 -8.88 17.12
C SER A 38 -20.32 -8.07 18.08
N ILE A 39 -19.64 -7.04 17.57
CA ILE A 39 -18.76 -6.19 18.39
C ILE A 39 -19.60 -5.35 19.36
N THR A 40 -20.73 -4.79 18.92
CA THR A 40 -21.65 -4.01 19.76
C THR A 40 -22.20 -4.86 20.89
N ASN A 41 -22.60 -6.11 20.61
CA ASN A 41 -23.15 -7.01 21.61
C ASN A 41 -22.13 -7.40 22.69
N GLN A 42 -20.85 -7.53 22.33
CA GLN A 42 -19.78 -7.88 23.27
C GLN A 42 -19.28 -6.67 24.07
N THR A 43 -19.16 -5.51 23.43
CA THR A 43 -18.56 -4.32 24.04
C THR A 43 -19.58 -3.38 24.68
N LYS A 44 -20.86 -3.49 24.28
CA LYS A 44 -21.94 -2.56 24.60
C LYS A 44 -21.66 -1.12 24.15
N ARG A 45 -20.81 -0.95 23.13
CA ARG A 45 -20.44 0.35 22.54
C ARG A 45 -20.90 0.47 21.09
N PRO A 46 -21.17 1.69 20.59
CA PRO A 46 -21.42 1.92 19.16
C PRO A 46 -20.23 1.46 18.31
N VAL A 47 -20.52 0.84 17.17
CA VAL A 47 -19.51 0.34 16.23
C VAL A 47 -19.81 0.85 14.83
N ILE A 48 -18.77 1.33 14.14
CA ILE A 48 -18.81 1.61 12.71
C ILE A 48 -17.83 0.68 12.03
N VAL A 49 -18.31 -0.03 11.00
CA VAL A 49 -17.50 -0.88 10.13
C VAL A 49 -17.23 -0.14 8.83
N MET A 50 -15.95 -0.02 8.45
CA MET A 50 -15.53 0.63 7.21
C MET A 50 -14.58 -0.26 6.42
N GLU A 51 -14.66 -0.20 5.11
CA GLU A 51 -13.72 -0.89 4.22
C GLU A 51 -12.45 -0.05 4.00
N SER A 52 -11.31 -0.72 3.82
CA SER A 52 -10.01 -0.09 3.58
C SER A 52 -9.66 0.08 2.09
N ALA A 53 -10.63 -0.05 1.19
CA ALA A 53 -10.44 0.12 -0.24
C ALA A 53 -9.80 1.48 -0.53
N PHE A 54 -8.71 1.49 -1.31
CA PHE A 54 -7.97 2.73 -1.55
C PHE A 54 -8.83 3.80 -2.24
N ALA A 55 -9.71 3.40 -3.16
CA ALA A 55 -10.66 4.27 -3.86
C ALA A 55 -11.61 5.03 -2.92
N ASP A 56 -11.90 4.48 -1.73
CA ASP A 56 -12.85 5.05 -0.77
C ASP A 56 -12.19 6.00 0.24
N THR A 57 -10.87 6.22 0.15
CA THR A 57 -10.10 7.03 1.13
C THR A 57 -10.74 8.39 1.44
N ALA A 58 -11.15 9.15 0.41
CA ALA A 58 -11.75 10.47 0.60
C ALA A 58 -13.13 10.41 1.27
N LYS A 59 -13.94 9.40 0.92
CA LYS A 59 -15.24 9.14 1.55
C LYS A 59 -15.08 8.81 3.04
N VAL A 60 -14.09 7.98 3.38
CA VAL A 60 -13.75 7.65 4.78
C VAL A 60 -13.36 8.90 5.57
N TYR A 61 -12.54 9.80 4.99
CA TYR A 61 -12.20 11.06 5.66
C TYR A 61 -13.42 11.91 5.96
N ARG A 62 -14.30 12.14 4.99
CA ARG A 62 -15.51 12.95 5.18
C ARG A 62 -16.43 12.36 6.25
N LEU A 63 -16.67 11.04 6.18
CA LEU A 63 -17.47 10.33 7.19
C LEU A 63 -16.88 10.49 8.60
N MET A 64 -15.57 10.29 8.75
CA MET A 64 -14.91 10.49 10.04
C MET A 64 -14.93 11.95 10.48
N GLY A 65 -14.90 12.91 9.55
CA GLY A 65 -15.09 14.33 9.82
C GLY A 65 -16.44 14.64 10.44
N ASP A 66 -17.50 14.05 9.90
CA ASP A 66 -18.87 14.20 10.43
C ASP A 66 -18.99 13.59 11.84
N ILE A 67 -18.44 12.38 12.02
CA ILE A 67 -18.47 11.66 13.30
C ILE A 67 -17.71 12.41 14.39
N LEU A 68 -16.53 12.94 14.07
CA LEU A 68 -15.63 13.59 15.02
C LEU A 68 -15.89 15.10 15.16
N GLY A 69 -16.78 15.68 14.36
CA GLY A 69 -17.08 17.12 14.37
C GLY A 69 -15.94 17.99 13.85
N VAL A 70 -15.17 17.50 12.87
CA VAL A 70 -14.00 18.17 12.26
C VAL A 70 -14.10 18.24 10.73
N GLN A 71 -15.29 18.56 10.23
CA GLN A 71 -15.65 18.50 8.80
C GLN A 71 -14.68 19.30 7.91
N GLU A 72 -14.27 20.50 8.31
CA GLU A 72 -13.34 21.33 7.52
C GLU A 72 -11.98 20.66 7.33
N ARG A 73 -11.45 20.07 8.42
CA ARG A 73 -10.19 19.33 8.38
C ARG A 73 -10.31 18.07 7.52
N ALA A 74 -11.41 17.33 7.70
CA ALA A 74 -11.69 16.14 6.90
C ALA A 74 -11.80 16.46 5.41
N GLU A 75 -12.50 17.53 5.04
CA GLU A 75 -12.64 17.96 3.64
C GLU A 75 -11.28 18.31 3.02
N THR A 76 -10.41 18.99 3.79
CA THR A 76 -9.05 19.31 3.33
C THR A 76 -8.26 18.03 2.97
N LEU A 77 -8.32 17.01 3.83
CA LEU A 77 -7.62 15.73 3.61
C LEU A 77 -8.26 14.92 2.48
N ALA A 78 -9.59 14.89 2.41
CA ALA A 78 -10.34 14.19 1.37
C ALA A 78 -10.07 14.80 -0.02
N SER A 79 -10.19 16.12 -0.15
CA SER A 79 -9.91 16.86 -1.38
C SER A 79 -8.47 16.67 -1.86
N TYR A 80 -7.48 16.62 -0.95
CA TYR A 80 -6.11 16.28 -1.32
C TYR A 80 -6.03 14.88 -1.95
N CYS A 81 -6.61 13.86 -1.30
CA CYS A 81 -6.58 12.48 -1.80
C CYS A 81 -7.25 12.38 -3.18
N GLU A 82 -8.44 12.95 -3.35
CA GLU A 82 -9.16 12.93 -4.64
C GLU A 82 -8.34 13.58 -5.75
N LYS A 83 -7.77 14.75 -5.48
CA LYS A 83 -6.95 15.46 -6.45
C LYS A 83 -5.74 14.63 -6.88
N LYS A 84 -5.01 14.05 -5.93
CA LYS A 84 -3.79 13.26 -6.20
C LYS A 84 -4.10 11.97 -6.93
N MET A 85 -5.07 11.21 -6.44
CA MET A 85 -5.51 9.97 -7.06
C MET A 85 -6.04 10.22 -8.48
N LYS A 86 -6.88 11.24 -8.67
CA LYS A 86 -7.37 11.60 -10.01
C LYS A 86 -6.23 12.01 -10.94
N GLY A 87 -5.30 12.84 -10.47
CA GLY A 87 -4.15 13.30 -11.26
C GLY A 87 -3.31 12.13 -11.78
N ILE A 88 -2.98 11.17 -10.91
CA ILE A 88 -2.26 9.96 -11.31
C ILE A 88 -3.10 9.09 -12.24
N SER A 89 -4.36 8.83 -11.90
CA SER A 89 -5.27 8.02 -12.73
C SER A 89 -5.41 8.56 -14.16
N ASP A 90 -5.60 9.87 -14.32
CA ASP A 90 -5.70 10.54 -15.62
C ASP A 90 -4.40 10.43 -16.44
N VAL A 91 -3.24 10.45 -15.78
CA VAL A 91 -1.93 10.33 -16.43
C VAL A 91 -1.68 8.89 -16.87
N VAL A 92 -1.87 7.91 -15.98
CA VAL A 92 -1.61 6.50 -16.30
C VAL A 92 -2.59 5.93 -17.32
N ALA A 93 -3.82 6.45 -17.37
CA ALA A 93 -4.80 6.10 -18.39
C ALA A 93 -4.29 6.35 -19.83
N LYS A 94 -3.39 7.32 -20.01
CA LYS A 94 -2.80 7.67 -21.32
C LYS A 94 -1.61 6.79 -21.71
N ILE A 95 -1.14 5.92 -20.82
CA ILE A 95 -0.01 5.03 -21.10
C ILE A 95 -0.49 3.90 -22.02
N PRO A 96 0.13 3.75 -23.21
CA PRO A 96 -0.17 2.67 -24.15
C PRO A 96 0.04 1.28 -23.53
N GLN A 97 -0.74 0.30 -23.97
CA GLN A 97 -0.72 -1.06 -23.43
C GLN A 97 0.65 -1.76 -23.60
N ASP A 98 1.33 -1.49 -24.70
CA ASP A 98 2.67 -2.01 -25.02
C ASP A 98 3.79 -1.33 -24.23
N LYS A 99 3.49 -0.24 -23.53
CA LYS A 99 4.43 0.47 -22.65
C LYS A 99 4.23 0.15 -21.16
N LEU A 100 3.27 -0.69 -20.80
CA LEU A 100 3.08 -1.06 -19.39
C LEU A 100 4.29 -1.83 -18.87
N VAL A 101 4.87 -1.35 -17.78
CA VAL A 101 6.05 -1.96 -17.16
C VAL A 101 5.64 -3.21 -16.40
N SER A 102 6.30 -4.33 -16.67
CA SER A 102 6.06 -5.59 -15.96
C SER A 102 6.75 -5.58 -14.59
N VAL A 103 5.99 -5.87 -13.53
CA VAL A 103 6.44 -5.75 -12.14
C VAL A 103 6.19 -7.04 -11.39
N TYR A 104 7.19 -7.49 -10.62
CA TYR A 104 7.04 -8.54 -9.62
C TYR A 104 7.12 -7.93 -8.21
N TYR A 105 6.07 -8.10 -7.40
CA TYR A 105 6.07 -7.69 -6.00
C TYR A 105 6.65 -8.80 -5.12
N ALA A 106 7.93 -8.65 -4.77
CA ALA A 106 8.69 -9.60 -3.97
C ALA A 106 8.48 -9.37 -2.47
N GLU A 107 8.04 -10.41 -1.79
CA GLU A 107 7.82 -10.41 -0.35
C GLU A 107 8.52 -11.57 0.34
N GLY A 108 8.68 -11.43 1.66
CA GLY A 108 9.34 -12.42 2.49
C GLY A 108 10.87 -12.33 2.38
N PRO A 109 11.60 -13.10 3.22
CA PRO A 109 13.04 -12.97 3.37
C PRO A 109 13.84 -13.34 2.11
N SER A 110 13.28 -14.15 1.21
CA SER A 110 13.91 -14.56 -0.06
C SER A 110 13.26 -13.92 -1.29
N GLY A 111 12.25 -13.07 -1.12
CA GLY A 111 11.49 -12.50 -2.23
C GLY A 111 10.68 -13.53 -3.04
N LEU A 112 10.38 -14.70 -2.47
CA LEU A 112 9.62 -15.79 -3.14
C LEU A 112 8.21 -15.96 -2.57
N SER A 113 7.64 -14.87 -2.07
CA SER A 113 6.22 -14.71 -1.81
C SER A 113 5.72 -13.46 -2.54
N THR A 114 4.46 -13.45 -2.97
CA THR A 114 3.86 -12.34 -3.73
C THR A 114 2.35 -12.31 -3.54
N ASP A 115 1.73 -11.22 -3.96
CA ASP A 115 0.29 -11.10 -4.15
C ASP A 115 -0.04 -10.87 -5.66
N PRO A 116 -1.10 -11.50 -6.20
CA PRO A 116 -1.55 -11.27 -7.59
C PRO A 116 -2.38 -9.98 -7.70
N SER A 117 -2.57 -9.47 -8.93
CA SER A 117 -3.47 -8.33 -9.19
C SER A 117 -4.88 -8.56 -8.65
N GLY A 118 -5.50 -7.49 -8.15
CA GLY A 118 -6.79 -7.55 -7.46
C GLY A 118 -6.69 -7.94 -5.99
N SER A 119 -5.49 -8.16 -5.46
CA SER A 119 -5.24 -8.24 -4.02
C SER A 119 -5.21 -6.84 -3.41
N ASP A 120 -5.73 -6.67 -2.19
CA ASP A 120 -5.60 -5.42 -1.42
C ASP A 120 -4.12 -5.01 -1.25
N HIS A 121 -3.22 -6.00 -1.27
CA HIS A 121 -1.76 -5.83 -1.15
C HIS A 121 -1.08 -5.34 -2.45
N THR A 122 -1.80 -5.30 -3.58
CA THR A 122 -1.30 -4.79 -4.87
C THR A 122 -2.07 -3.59 -5.39
N GLU A 123 -2.99 -3.01 -4.61
CA GLU A 123 -3.81 -1.88 -5.05
C GLU A 123 -2.99 -0.71 -5.60
N VAL A 124 -1.85 -0.36 -4.97
CA VAL A 124 -0.99 0.73 -5.45
C VAL A 124 -0.38 0.42 -6.83
N LEU A 125 0.05 -0.84 -7.05
CA LEU A 125 0.58 -1.27 -8.34
C LEU A 125 -0.49 -1.30 -9.43
N ASP A 126 -1.66 -1.84 -9.10
CA ASP A 126 -2.81 -1.91 -10.00
C ASP A 126 -3.29 -0.48 -10.36
N PHE A 127 -3.32 0.44 -9.38
CA PHE A 127 -3.73 1.84 -9.55
C PHE A 127 -2.84 2.59 -10.54
N VAL A 128 -1.51 2.41 -10.46
CA VAL A 128 -0.57 3.05 -11.37
C VAL A 128 -0.44 2.32 -12.72
N LYS A 129 -1.25 1.29 -12.96
CA LYS A 129 -1.19 0.41 -14.13
C LYS A 129 0.16 -0.29 -14.31
N GLY A 130 0.83 -0.67 -13.24
CA GLY A 130 1.96 -1.60 -13.35
C GLY A 130 1.44 -2.99 -13.70
N LYS A 131 2.06 -3.66 -14.68
CA LYS A 131 1.64 -5.00 -15.10
C LYS A 131 2.18 -6.03 -14.11
N ASN A 132 1.39 -6.40 -13.09
CA ASN A 132 1.77 -7.45 -12.16
C ASN A 132 1.95 -8.78 -12.90
N VAL A 133 3.13 -9.37 -12.80
CA VAL A 133 3.45 -10.64 -13.48
C VAL A 133 3.00 -11.88 -12.69
N ALA A 134 2.62 -11.71 -11.42
CA ALA A 134 2.24 -12.80 -10.53
C ALA A 134 0.93 -13.45 -10.98
N ASN A 135 1.03 -14.46 -11.84
CA ASN A 135 -0.09 -15.28 -12.26
C ASN A 135 -0.28 -16.47 -11.32
N VAL A 136 -0.82 -16.20 -10.14
CA VAL A 136 -1.08 -17.18 -9.07
C VAL A 136 -2.44 -16.92 -8.44
N GLN A 137 -3.00 -17.95 -7.79
CA GLN A 137 -4.21 -17.76 -6.99
C GLN A 137 -3.88 -16.96 -5.72
N ALA A 138 -4.75 -16.00 -5.40
CA ALA A 138 -4.66 -15.26 -4.15
C ALA A 138 -4.92 -16.21 -2.97
N LYS A 139 -4.05 -16.17 -1.96
CA LYS A 139 -4.18 -17.00 -0.74
C LYS A 139 -5.30 -16.53 0.20
N GLY A 140 -5.84 -15.33 -0.03
CA GLY A 140 -6.75 -14.63 0.88
C GLY A 140 -6.08 -14.24 2.20
N GLY A 141 -6.79 -13.50 3.06
CA GLY A 141 -6.25 -13.07 4.36
C GLY A 141 -5.02 -12.17 4.22
N GLN A 142 -3.87 -12.59 4.76
CA GLN A 142 -2.63 -11.81 4.69
C GLN A 142 -1.90 -11.90 3.34
N GLY A 143 -2.45 -12.60 2.35
CA GLY A 143 -1.78 -12.75 1.06
C GLY A 143 -0.48 -13.56 1.17
N MET A 144 0.60 -13.07 0.54
CA MET A 144 1.91 -13.73 0.48
C MET A 144 1.82 -15.17 -0.08
N THR A 145 1.25 -15.30 -1.28
CA THR A 145 1.28 -16.57 -2.02
C THR A 145 2.72 -16.94 -2.35
N ASN A 146 3.14 -18.14 -1.96
CA ASN A 146 4.48 -18.64 -2.25
C ASN A 146 4.62 -18.96 -3.74
N VAL A 147 5.79 -18.64 -4.30
CA VAL A 147 6.14 -18.91 -5.69
C VAL A 147 7.51 -19.56 -5.77
N SER A 148 7.79 -20.25 -6.88
CA SER A 148 9.13 -20.78 -7.15
C SER A 148 9.99 -19.79 -7.94
N MET A 149 11.31 -19.94 -7.87
CA MET A 149 12.23 -19.13 -8.67
C MET A 149 12.03 -19.37 -10.17
N GLU A 150 11.65 -20.58 -10.59
CA GLU A 150 11.31 -20.90 -11.98
C GLU A 150 10.09 -20.10 -12.46
N GLN A 151 9.09 -19.87 -11.60
CA GLN A 151 7.95 -19.01 -11.95
C GLN A 151 8.41 -17.57 -12.17
N VAL A 152 9.22 -17.02 -11.26
CA VAL A 152 9.76 -15.65 -11.39
C VAL A 152 10.62 -15.51 -12.65
N LEU A 153 11.44 -16.51 -12.98
CA LEU A 153 12.24 -16.55 -14.21
C LEU A 153 11.38 -16.62 -15.47
N SER A 154 10.27 -17.38 -15.43
CA SER A 154 9.32 -17.48 -16.54
C SER A 154 8.57 -16.16 -16.76
N TRP A 155 8.18 -15.49 -15.68
CA TRP A 155 7.56 -14.16 -15.72
C TRP A 155 8.50 -13.07 -16.19
N ASN A 156 9.79 -13.18 -15.85
CA ASN A 156 10.88 -12.29 -16.25
C ASN A 156 10.54 -10.78 -16.20
N PRO A 157 10.18 -10.26 -15.02
CA PRO A 157 9.73 -8.88 -14.87
C PRO A 157 10.80 -7.84 -15.23
N ASP A 158 10.36 -6.68 -15.70
CA ASP A 158 11.20 -5.51 -15.96
C ASP A 158 11.60 -4.79 -14.67
N VAL A 159 10.78 -4.90 -13.62
CA VAL A 159 11.00 -4.32 -12.29
C VAL A 159 10.69 -5.35 -11.20
N VAL A 160 11.55 -5.42 -10.18
CA VAL A 160 11.26 -6.13 -8.92
C VAL A 160 11.02 -5.10 -7.84
N LEU A 161 9.83 -5.11 -7.24
CA LEU A 161 9.44 -4.26 -6.13
C LEU A 161 9.48 -5.07 -4.84
N ILE A 162 10.37 -4.75 -3.91
CA ILE A 162 10.57 -5.48 -2.66
C ILE A 162 9.82 -4.79 -1.53
N SER A 163 9.03 -5.57 -0.79
CA SER A 163 8.32 -5.08 0.39
C SER A 163 9.27 -4.76 1.54
N SER A 164 9.39 -3.47 1.90
CA SER A 164 10.11 -3.06 3.12
C SER A 164 9.50 -3.61 4.41
N ASN A 165 8.21 -3.93 4.39
CA ASN A 165 7.50 -4.54 5.53
C ASN A 165 7.71 -6.07 5.62
N SER A 166 8.11 -6.72 4.53
CA SER A 166 8.22 -8.16 4.42
C SER A 166 9.51 -8.55 3.70
N GLY A 167 10.59 -8.65 4.47
CA GLY A 167 11.94 -8.97 3.98
C GLY A 167 12.86 -7.76 3.89
N GLY A 168 12.36 -6.63 3.38
CA GLY A 168 13.07 -5.35 3.32
C GLY A 168 14.52 -5.45 2.83
N VAL A 169 15.43 -4.71 3.46
CA VAL A 169 16.86 -4.71 3.08
C VAL A 169 17.47 -6.12 3.09
N LYS A 170 17.02 -7.01 3.98
CA LYS A 170 17.51 -8.40 4.00
C LYS A 170 17.10 -9.16 2.74
N ALA A 171 15.87 -8.99 2.27
CA ALA A 171 15.41 -9.59 1.03
C ALA A 171 16.09 -8.96 -0.19
N TYR A 172 16.27 -7.64 -0.20
CA TYR A 172 17.05 -6.95 -1.23
C TYR A 172 18.45 -7.54 -1.35
N ASP A 173 19.17 -7.63 -0.23
CA ASP A 173 20.51 -8.23 -0.18
C ASP A 173 20.51 -9.70 -0.61
N ALA A 174 19.51 -10.48 -0.19
CA ALA A 174 19.40 -11.89 -0.54
C ALA A 174 19.18 -12.07 -2.04
N ILE A 175 18.25 -11.32 -2.64
CA ILE A 175 17.94 -11.35 -4.07
C ILE A 175 19.17 -10.96 -4.91
N LEU A 176 19.90 -9.91 -4.51
CA LEU A 176 21.07 -9.47 -5.26
C LEU A 176 22.28 -10.42 -5.15
N LYS A 177 22.39 -11.18 -4.05
CA LYS A 177 23.49 -12.15 -3.83
C LYS A 177 23.19 -13.53 -4.43
N ASP A 178 21.92 -13.87 -4.61
CA ASP A 178 21.50 -15.16 -5.13
C ASP A 178 21.62 -15.22 -6.66
N THR A 179 22.49 -16.10 -7.15
CA THR A 179 22.79 -16.24 -8.58
C THR A 179 21.59 -16.74 -9.40
N SER A 180 20.59 -17.37 -8.76
CA SER A 180 19.37 -17.82 -9.44
C SER A 180 18.54 -16.65 -9.99
N TRP A 181 18.64 -15.47 -9.37
CA TRP A 181 18.00 -14.24 -9.80
C TRP A 181 18.71 -13.54 -10.96
N GLY A 182 19.99 -13.87 -11.22
CA GLY A 182 20.84 -13.18 -12.19
C GLY A 182 20.35 -13.22 -13.64
N LYS A 183 19.37 -14.08 -13.96
CA LYS A 183 18.74 -14.15 -15.29
C LYS A 183 17.53 -13.24 -15.44
N VAL A 184 16.94 -12.74 -14.35
CA VAL A 184 15.78 -11.85 -14.34
C VAL A 184 16.16 -10.47 -14.89
N ASN A 185 15.35 -9.92 -15.80
CA ASN A 185 15.61 -8.64 -16.47
C ASN A 185 15.77 -7.48 -15.47
N ALA A 186 14.89 -7.39 -14.47
CA ALA A 186 14.98 -6.38 -13.41
C ALA A 186 16.36 -6.36 -12.73
N ILE A 187 16.94 -7.53 -12.44
CA ILE A 187 18.25 -7.64 -11.77
C ILE A 187 19.36 -7.18 -12.71
N LYS A 188 19.36 -7.66 -13.96
CA LYS A 188 20.35 -7.25 -14.98
C LYS A 188 20.36 -5.75 -15.22
N ASN A 189 19.17 -5.15 -15.23
CA ASN A 189 18.96 -3.74 -15.52
C ASN A 189 18.98 -2.87 -14.27
N LYS A 190 19.25 -3.44 -13.09
CA LYS A 190 19.27 -2.74 -11.78
C LYS A 190 17.97 -1.98 -11.50
N LYS A 191 16.83 -2.58 -11.85
CA LYS A 191 15.48 -2.08 -11.58
C LYS A 191 14.85 -2.87 -10.43
N VAL A 192 15.50 -2.78 -9.27
CA VAL A 192 15.07 -3.44 -8.04
C VAL A 192 14.85 -2.34 -7.01
N TYR A 193 13.60 -2.17 -6.57
CA TYR A 193 13.24 -1.07 -5.70
C TYR A 193 12.70 -1.58 -4.39
N LEU A 194 13.13 -1.00 -3.29
CA LEU A 194 12.50 -1.17 -1.98
C LEU A 194 11.37 -0.15 -1.82
N THR A 195 10.22 -0.61 -1.32
CA THR A 195 9.09 0.29 -1.05
C THR A 195 9.44 1.23 0.11
N PRO A 196 9.14 2.54 0.04
CA PRO A 196 9.35 3.42 1.18
C PRO A 196 8.51 2.99 2.37
N LEU A 197 9.07 3.13 3.59
CA LEU A 197 8.54 2.48 4.79
C LEU A 197 8.04 3.44 5.87
N LEU A 198 8.68 4.59 6.03
CA LEU A 198 8.48 5.42 7.23
C LEU A 198 7.48 6.56 6.96
N PRO A 199 6.63 6.92 7.96
CA PRO A 199 6.44 6.24 9.24
C PRO A 199 5.58 4.95 9.12
N PHE A 200 4.83 4.81 8.03
CA PHE A 200 4.07 3.62 7.65
C PHE A 200 4.36 3.29 6.19
N GLY A 201 4.24 2.01 5.79
CA GLY A 201 4.58 1.57 4.44
C GLY A 201 3.81 2.32 3.36
N TRP A 202 4.49 2.84 2.34
CA TRP A 202 3.87 3.65 1.29
C TRP A 202 3.10 2.80 0.26
N TYR A 203 3.36 1.50 0.22
CA TYR A 203 2.80 0.62 -0.79
C TYR A 203 1.70 -0.29 -0.25
N ASP A 204 1.98 -1.02 0.83
CA ASP A 204 1.13 -2.13 1.25
C ASP A 204 0.98 -2.22 2.77
N ARG A 205 1.80 -3.00 3.50
CA ARG A 205 1.41 -3.53 4.83
C ARG A 205 1.56 -2.55 6.01
N PRO A 206 0.50 -2.28 6.81
CA PRO A 206 -0.91 -2.48 6.50
C PRO A 206 -1.42 -1.40 5.53
N PRO A 207 -2.46 -1.67 4.71
CA PRO A 207 -3.07 -0.66 3.86
C PRO A 207 -3.37 0.62 4.65
N ASN A 208 -2.81 1.75 4.21
CA ASN A 208 -2.88 2.99 4.97
C ASN A 208 -2.82 4.22 4.03
N ILE A 209 -2.87 5.42 4.61
CA ILE A 209 -2.92 6.69 3.87
C ILE A 209 -1.64 7.01 3.10
N MET A 210 -0.48 6.48 3.50
CA MET A 210 0.79 6.67 2.79
C MET A 210 0.73 6.15 1.35
N ARG A 211 -0.26 5.31 1.01
CA ARG A 211 -0.55 4.88 -0.37
C ARG A 211 -0.88 6.04 -1.31
N ALA A 212 -1.42 7.15 -0.81
CA ALA A 212 -1.62 8.36 -1.62
C ALA A 212 -0.28 8.94 -2.12
N LEU A 213 0.76 8.92 -1.28
CA LEU A 213 2.11 9.28 -1.68
C LEU A 213 2.80 8.15 -2.47
N GLY A 214 2.46 6.90 -2.15
CA GLY A 214 2.96 5.69 -2.81
C GLY A 214 2.59 5.59 -4.29
N ILE A 215 1.40 6.02 -4.70
CA ILE A 215 1.01 6.04 -6.12
C ILE A 215 1.79 7.10 -6.92
N GLU A 216 2.12 8.23 -6.32
CA GLU A 216 2.94 9.26 -6.96
C GLU A 216 4.39 8.77 -7.10
N TRP A 217 4.94 8.19 -6.02
CA TRP A 217 6.26 7.57 -6.03
C TRP A 217 6.36 6.44 -7.07
N LEU A 218 5.55 5.39 -6.95
CA LEU A 218 5.62 4.24 -7.84
C LEU A 218 5.29 4.62 -9.29
N GLY A 219 4.33 5.52 -9.50
CA GLY A 219 4.03 6.05 -10.81
C GLY A 219 5.24 6.73 -11.46
N SER A 220 6.00 7.52 -10.69
CA SER A 220 7.23 8.18 -11.17
C SER A 220 8.36 7.20 -11.48
N GLU A 221 8.51 6.13 -10.70
CA GLU A 221 9.53 5.09 -10.92
C GLU A 221 9.23 4.22 -12.15
N LEU A 222 7.96 3.85 -12.35
CA LEU A 222 7.55 3.01 -13.47
C LEU A 222 7.42 3.81 -14.77
N TYR A 223 6.94 5.06 -14.68
CA TYR A 223 6.58 5.86 -15.85
C TYR A 223 7.13 7.28 -15.78
N PRO A 224 8.46 7.46 -15.68
CA PRO A 224 9.08 8.77 -15.47
C PRO A 224 8.80 9.76 -16.60
N ASP A 225 8.48 9.31 -17.81
CA ASP A 225 8.10 10.18 -18.93
C ASP A 225 6.68 10.74 -18.83
N TYR A 226 5.80 10.09 -18.07
CA TYR A 226 4.40 10.44 -17.93
C TYR A 226 4.10 11.07 -16.57
N VAL A 227 4.61 10.48 -15.50
CA VAL A 227 4.38 10.90 -14.12
C VAL A 227 5.54 11.79 -13.67
N LYS A 228 5.34 13.11 -13.77
CA LYS A 228 6.31 14.13 -13.36
C LYS A 228 5.93 14.69 -12.00
N VAL A 229 6.44 14.08 -10.93
CA VAL A 229 6.21 14.53 -9.55
C VAL A 229 7.55 14.90 -8.92
N ASP A 230 7.62 16.08 -8.30
CA ASP A 230 8.71 16.41 -7.40
C ASP A 230 8.47 15.71 -6.06
N MET A 231 8.99 14.49 -5.94
CA MET A 231 8.77 13.67 -4.75
C MET A 231 9.31 14.32 -3.47
N LYS A 232 10.28 15.24 -3.56
CA LYS A 232 10.77 15.93 -2.36
C LYS A 232 9.75 16.93 -1.86
N GLN A 233 9.28 17.78 -2.75
CA GLN A 233 8.26 18.78 -2.40
C GLN A 233 6.96 18.08 -1.98
N GLU A 234 6.55 17.05 -2.70
CA GLU A 234 5.32 16.32 -2.41
C GLU A 234 5.36 15.64 -1.03
N THR A 235 6.49 15.01 -0.69
CA THR A 235 6.65 14.39 0.63
C THR A 235 6.55 15.44 1.74
N LYS A 236 7.12 16.63 1.57
CA LYS A 236 6.99 17.71 2.57
C LYS A 236 5.55 18.18 2.72
N GLU A 237 4.85 18.37 1.60
CA GLU A 237 3.46 18.81 1.58
C GLU A 237 2.56 17.77 2.26
N PHE A 238 2.72 16.48 1.90
CA PHE A 238 1.98 15.39 2.51
C PHE A 238 2.22 15.32 4.02
N PHE A 239 3.48 15.34 4.47
CA PHE A 239 3.78 15.23 5.90
C PHE A 239 3.30 16.45 6.70
N SER A 240 3.41 17.66 6.13
CA SER A 240 2.86 18.86 6.75
C SER A 240 1.35 18.79 6.81
N LEU A 241 0.69 18.26 5.77
CA LEU A 241 -0.75 18.19 5.70
C LEU A 241 -1.32 17.11 6.62
N PHE A 242 -0.81 15.87 6.60
CA PHE A 242 -1.39 14.74 7.31
C PHE A 242 -0.85 14.56 8.73
N PHE A 243 0.42 14.86 8.97
CA PHE A 243 1.08 14.62 10.25
C PHE A 243 1.45 15.90 10.99
N ASN A 244 1.15 17.07 10.43
CA ASN A 244 1.58 18.37 10.94
C ASN A 244 3.11 18.44 11.16
N GLN A 245 3.88 17.73 10.32
CA GLN A 245 5.34 17.66 10.39
C GLN A 245 5.99 18.43 9.24
N LYS A 246 6.86 19.38 9.55
CA LYS A 246 7.68 20.07 8.56
C LYS A 246 9.01 19.35 8.44
N LEU A 247 9.19 18.61 7.34
CA LEU A 247 10.42 17.87 7.10
C LEU A 247 11.52 18.76 6.52
N THR A 248 12.77 18.52 6.93
CA THR A 248 13.95 19.06 6.25
C THR A 248 14.23 18.32 4.95
N ASP A 249 15.09 18.87 4.08
CA ASP A 249 15.52 18.17 2.86
C ASP A 249 16.23 16.86 3.16
N GLU A 250 17.05 16.81 4.21
CA GLU A 250 17.77 15.61 4.62
C GLU A 250 16.81 14.50 5.07
N GLN A 251 15.78 14.84 5.85
CA GLN A 251 14.77 13.88 6.29
C GLN A 251 13.99 13.31 5.10
N VAL A 252 13.61 14.16 4.14
CA VAL A 252 12.91 13.71 2.93
C VAL A 252 13.80 12.82 2.09
N ILE A 253 15.08 13.18 1.94
CA ILE A 253 16.07 12.35 1.27
C ILE A 253 16.19 10.99 1.96
N GLU A 254 16.28 10.93 3.29
CA GLU A 254 16.35 9.66 4.03
C GLU A 254 15.10 8.78 3.82
N LEU A 255 13.91 9.39 3.78
CA LEU A 255 12.65 8.68 3.51
C LEU A 255 12.62 8.06 2.11
N LEU A 256 13.13 8.79 1.11
CA LEU A 256 13.17 8.36 -0.30
C LEU A 256 14.41 7.48 -0.63
N GLN A 257 15.47 7.56 0.17
CA GLN A 257 16.75 6.86 -0.06
C GLN A 257 16.64 5.35 0.07
N ARG A 258 15.56 4.81 0.62
CA ARG A 258 15.36 3.35 0.70
C ARG A 258 14.69 2.79 -0.55
N SER A 259 14.89 3.42 -1.70
CA SER A 259 14.33 3.02 -3.00
C SER A 259 15.38 2.81 -4.09
N VAL A 260 16.67 2.66 -3.71
CA VAL A 260 17.84 2.55 -4.62
C VAL A 260 18.02 1.16 -5.23
#